data_AF-A0A8S1BI50-F1
#
_entry.id   AF-A0A8S1BI50-F1
#
_cell.length_a   1.000
_cell.length_b   1.000
_cell.length_c   1.000
_cell.angle_alpha   90.00
_cell.angle_beta   90.00
_cell.angle_gamma   90.00
#
_symmetry.space_group_name_H-M   'P 1'
#
loop_
_entity.id
_entity.type
_entity.pdbx_description
1 polymer ?
#
loop_
_entity_poly.entity_id
_entity_poly.type
_entity_poly.pdbx_seq_one_letter_code
_entity_poly.pdbx_strand_id
1 'polypeptide(L)'
;MKNMFHLIQSCSYTYESMLNRETSISSEWEARNLIARYTIECIAACAFGIDAYTMTDDTEENPFTRLALSFTKAPKLFTRPLKTNDIIEVLENLDSDNEILGADIFIDPPGDGRVSDEYNRYMGGVDRLDANVGVYRITMRGKTWFTPIPFWLIDVAVNNATLLARQYRGDIDTLEFRRSIARTLFQNHGTEKVHPGLIRKVQTSVPYAVRKHNAAHMIGKALSRLRCALCKNETVTACSKCGVNLHAKCFSQFHS
;
A
#
# COMPACT_ATOMS: atom_id res chain seq x y z
N MET A 1 7.98 17.00 -16.25
CA MET A 1 8.88 17.82 -15.42
C MET A 1 9.23 19.18 -16.03
N LYS A 2 9.51 19.33 -17.34
CA LYS A 2 9.85 20.66 -17.92
C LYS A 2 8.82 21.75 -17.62
N ASN A 3 7.53 21.40 -17.68
CA ASN A 3 6.44 22.35 -17.43
C ASN A 3 6.28 22.75 -15.96
N MET A 4 6.94 22.08 -15.02
CA MET A 4 6.80 22.31 -13.57
C MET A 4 7.99 23.07 -12.99
N PHE A 5 9.06 23.26 -13.77
CA PHE A 5 10.27 23.94 -13.33
C PHE A 5 9.99 25.41 -12.95
N HIS A 6 9.10 26.07 -13.70
CA HIS A 6 8.71 27.44 -13.40
C HIS A 6 7.98 27.58 -12.05
N LEU A 7 7.23 26.56 -11.61
CA LEU A 7 6.57 26.56 -10.30
C LEU A 7 7.60 26.43 -9.18
N ILE A 8 8.56 25.52 -9.31
CA ILE A 8 9.66 25.36 -8.34
C ILE A 8 10.49 26.66 -8.27
N GLN A 9 10.74 27.30 -9.42
CA GLN A 9 11.41 28.58 -9.49
C GLN A 9 10.63 29.67 -8.74
N SER A 10 9.30 29.73 -8.92
CA SER A 10 8.42 30.64 -8.17
C SER A 10 8.50 30.39 -6.66
N CYS A 11 8.39 29.14 -6.23
CA CYS A 11 8.55 28.76 -4.82
C CYS A 11 9.94 29.16 -4.28
N SER A 12 10.99 29.10 -5.10
CA SER A 12 12.35 29.47 -4.69
C SER A 12 12.49 30.98 -4.43
N TYR A 13 11.85 31.83 -5.22
CA TYR A 13 11.85 33.28 -4.97
C TYR A 13 11.10 33.65 -3.68
N THR A 14 9.98 32.98 -3.41
CA THR A 14 9.27 33.13 -2.14
C THR A 14 10.11 32.65 -0.97
N TYR A 15 10.84 31.53 -1.14
CA TYR A 15 11.74 31.01 -0.12
C TYR A 15 12.90 31.95 0.17
N GLU A 16 13.50 32.56 -0.85
CA GLU A 16 14.55 33.58 -0.68
C GLU A 16 14.03 34.79 0.10
N SER A 17 12.82 35.26 -0.22
CA SER A 17 12.19 36.37 0.49
C SER A 17 11.94 36.03 1.97
N MET A 18 11.44 34.82 2.24
CA MET A 18 11.28 34.31 3.60
C MET A 18 12.63 34.21 4.31
N LEU A 19 13.66 33.64 3.67
CA LEU A 19 14.99 33.52 4.26
C LEU A 19 15.59 34.88 4.59
N ASN A 20 15.49 35.86 3.71
CA ASN A 20 15.99 37.22 3.97
C ASN A 20 15.27 37.86 5.16
N ARG A 21 13.94 37.69 5.23
CA ARG A 21 13.14 38.20 6.34
C ARG A 21 13.50 37.51 7.64
N GLU A 22 13.48 36.18 7.67
CA GLU A 22 13.87 35.42 8.85
C GLU A 22 15.27 35.87 9.26
N THR A 23 16.26 35.87 8.35
CA THR A 23 17.67 36.28 8.58
C THR A 23 17.85 37.66 9.22
N SER A 24 16.88 38.56 9.04
CA SER A 24 16.90 39.89 9.66
C SER A 24 16.47 39.92 11.13
N ILE A 25 15.75 38.89 11.60
CA ILE A 25 15.08 38.86 12.92
C ILE A 25 15.98 38.23 14.01
N SER A 26 16.71 37.19 13.66
CA SER A 26 17.57 36.37 14.54
C SER A 26 18.92 36.13 13.84
N SER A 27 19.84 35.39 14.43
CA SER A 27 21.02 34.84 13.75
C SER A 27 21.04 33.30 13.79
N GLU A 28 20.09 32.70 14.52
CA GLU A 28 19.96 31.27 14.72
C GLU A 28 18.63 30.77 14.13
N TRP A 29 18.70 29.68 13.37
CA TRP A 29 17.58 29.15 12.57
C TRP A 29 17.49 27.65 12.65
N GLU A 30 16.26 27.14 12.68
CA GLU A 30 15.99 25.73 12.46
C GLU A 30 15.79 25.45 10.96
N ALA A 31 16.87 25.02 10.29
CA ALA A 31 16.85 24.71 8.87
C ALA A 31 15.75 23.70 8.48
N ARG A 32 15.42 22.76 9.37
CA ARG A 32 14.36 21.77 9.16
C ARG A 32 13.00 22.45 8.91
N ASN A 33 12.63 23.44 9.71
CA ASN A 33 11.34 24.12 9.57
C ASN A 33 11.26 24.94 8.28
N LEU A 34 12.34 25.63 7.91
CA LEU A 34 12.40 26.44 6.70
C LEU A 34 12.29 25.57 5.44
N ILE A 35 13.06 24.47 5.40
CA ILE A 35 13.02 23.51 4.29
C ILE A 35 11.66 22.80 4.24
N ALA A 36 11.05 22.48 5.39
CA ALA A 36 9.73 21.87 5.44
C ALA A 36 8.66 22.77 4.78
N ARG A 37 8.66 24.08 5.08
CA ARG A 37 7.76 25.05 4.42
C ARG A 37 8.00 25.09 2.90
N TYR A 38 9.24 25.22 2.47
CA TYR A 38 9.60 25.21 1.05
C TYR A 38 9.14 23.95 0.31
N THR A 39 9.35 22.78 0.91
CA THR A 39 8.99 21.49 0.32
C THR A 39 7.48 21.29 0.23
N ILE A 40 6.73 21.69 1.25
CA ILE A 40 5.26 21.64 1.24
C ILE A 40 4.72 22.53 0.11
N GLU A 41 5.24 23.74 -0.06
CA GLU A 41 4.83 24.64 -1.15
C GLU A 41 5.14 24.05 -2.53
N CYS A 42 6.33 23.48 -2.71
CA CYS A 42 6.71 22.84 -3.97
C CYS A 42 5.75 21.70 -4.31
N ILE A 43 5.41 20.85 -3.33
CA ILE A 43 4.48 19.74 -3.52
C ILE A 43 3.06 20.26 -3.80
N ALA A 44 2.59 21.24 -3.04
CA ALA A 44 1.28 21.86 -3.19
C ALA A 44 1.10 22.42 -4.62
N ALA A 45 2.04 23.24 -5.09
CA ALA A 45 1.99 23.83 -6.42
C ALA A 45 2.16 22.78 -7.52
N CYS A 46 3.14 21.88 -7.39
CA CYS A 46 3.50 20.93 -8.44
C CYS A 46 2.53 19.76 -8.58
N ALA A 47 2.08 19.18 -7.47
CA ALA A 47 1.26 17.97 -7.49
C ALA A 47 -0.23 18.29 -7.50
N PHE A 48 -0.63 19.37 -6.82
CA PHE A 48 -2.04 19.69 -6.56
C PHE A 48 -2.50 20.99 -7.24
N GLY A 49 -1.58 21.81 -7.76
CA GLY A 49 -1.92 23.08 -8.40
C GLY A 49 -2.53 24.09 -7.44
N ILE A 50 -2.16 24.02 -6.16
CA ILE A 50 -2.62 24.94 -5.11
C ILE A 50 -1.42 25.65 -4.48
N ASP A 51 -1.61 26.93 -4.16
CA ASP A 51 -0.66 27.68 -3.36
C ASP A 51 -1.00 27.44 -1.88
N ALA A 52 -0.02 26.93 -1.13
CA ALA A 52 -0.20 26.58 0.27
C ALA A 52 0.15 27.75 1.21
N TYR A 53 0.82 28.78 0.69
CA TYR A 53 1.20 30.00 1.42
C TYR A 53 1.97 29.73 2.71
N THR A 54 2.70 28.62 2.77
CA THR A 54 3.46 28.15 3.94
C THR A 54 4.67 29.02 4.30
N MET A 55 5.13 29.83 3.34
CA MET A 55 6.27 30.74 3.47
C MET A 55 5.88 32.20 3.69
N THR A 56 4.58 32.48 3.85
CA THR A 56 4.05 33.83 4.11
C THR A 56 3.72 34.02 5.60
N ASP A 57 3.56 35.26 6.05
CA ASP A 57 3.17 35.55 7.44
C ASP A 57 1.69 35.24 7.72
N ASP A 58 0.86 35.27 6.68
CA ASP A 58 -0.58 35.08 6.78
C ASP A 58 -0.94 33.59 6.82
N THR A 59 -0.72 32.99 7.98
CA THR A 59 -1.09 31.59 8.26
C THR A 59 -2.59 31.30 8.10
N GLU A 60 -3.44 32.34 8.06
CA GLU A 60 -4.87 32.24 7.82
C GLU A 60 -5.24 31.94 6.37
N GLU A 61 -4.40 32.31 5.39
CA GLU A 61 -4.64 31.99 3.98
C GLU A 61 -4.25 30.56 3.63
N ASN A 62 -3.43 29.94 4.48
CA ASN A 62 -3.00 28.56 4.29
C ASN A 62 -4.21 27.61 4.31
N PRO A 63 -4.49 26.90 3.20
CA PRO A 63 -5.67 26.05 3.08
C PRO A 63 -5.67 24.90 4.09
N PHE A 64 -4.49 24.40 4.49
CA PHE A 64 -4.35 23.37 5.51
C PHE A 64 -4.64 23.90 6.91
N THR A 65 -4.21 25.13 7.22
CA THR A 65 -4.53 25.78 8.49
C THR A 65 -6.02 26.08 8.60
N ARG A 66 -6.65 26.60 7.54
CA ARG A 66 -8.11 26.84 7.52
C ARG A 66 -8.90 25.56 7.72
N LEU A 67 -8.46 24.48 7.08
CA LEU A 67 -9.03 23.17 7.27
C LEU A 67 -8.86 22.71 8.73
N ALA A 68 -7.66 22.80 9.30
CA ALA A 68 -7.42 22.47 10.71
C ALA A 68 -8.23 23.35 11.70
N LEU A 69 -8.37 24.64 11.42
CA LEU A 69 -9.17 25.58 12.22
C LEU A 69 -10.67 25.26 12.16
N SER A 70 -11.16 24.77 11.01
CA SER A 70 -12.54 24.29 10.89
C SER A 70 -12.83 23.09 11.79
N PHE A 71 -11.82 22.26 12.07
CA PHE A 71 -11.93 21.15 13.03
C PHE A 71 -11.77 21.61 14.49
N THR A 72 -10.96 22.63 14.77
CA THR A 72 -10.66 23.07 16.15
C THR A 72 -11.62 24.13 16.71
N LYS A 73 -12.52 24.69 15.90
CA LYS A 73 -13.65 25.53 16.37
C LYS A 73 -14.74 24.74 17.09
N ALA A 74 -14.65 23.41 17.16
CA ALA A 74 -15.42 22.62 18.14
C ALA A 74 -14.95 22.99 19.57
N PRO A 75 -15.87 23.11 20.55
CA PRO A 75 -15.53 23.68 21.86
C PRO A 75 -14.50 22.81 22.60
N LYS A 76 -13.39 23.42 23.03
CA LYS A 76 -12.37 22.77 23.86
C LYS A 76 -12.93 22.56 25.28
N LEU A 77 -13.18 21.31 25.68
CA LEU A 77 -13.50 20.97 27.08
C LEU A 77 -12.21 20.97 27.92
N PHE A 78 -12.27 21.66 29.05
CA PHE A 78 -11.18 21.95 29.97
C PHE A 78 -10.92 20.75 30.89
N THR A 79 -9.81 20.03 30.71
CA THR A 79 -9.46 18.89 31.59
C THR A 79 -8.44 19.31 32.64
N ARG A 80 -8.82 19.31 33.92
CA ARG A 80 -7.84 19.39 35.02
C ARG A 80 -7.20 18.00 35.25
N PRO A 81 -5.92 17.91 35.66
CA PRO A 81 -5.32 16.62 36.03
C PRO A 81 -5.92 16.07 37.34
N LEU A 82 -6.21 14.76 37.37
CA LEU A 82 -6.77 14.02 38.51
C LEU A 82 -5.75 13.87 39.64
N LYS A 83 -6.21 13.89 40.90
CA LYS A 83 -5.35 13.75 42.09
C LYS A 83 -5.25 12.29 42.51
N THR A 84 -4.17 11.94 43.21
CA THR A 84 -3.84 10.56 43.65
C THR A 84 -4.98 9.86 44.41
N ASN A 85 -5.79 10.61 45.15
CA ASN A 85 -6.92 10.04 45.90
C ASN A 85 -8.05 9.55 44.99
N ASP A 86 -8.23 10.19 43.82
CA ASP A 86 -9.24 9.79 42.83
C ASP A 86 -8.84 8.45 42.15
N ILE A 87 -7.54 8.12 42.13
CA ILE A 87 -7.01 6.86 41.58
C ILE A 87 -7.19 5.71 42.58
N ILE A 88 -7.02 5.98 43.88
CA ILE A 88 -7.15 4.97 44.94
C ILE A 88 -8.61 4.50 45.05
N GLU A 89 -9.57 5.42 44.97
CA GLU A 89 -11.01 5.09 44.99
C GLU A 89 -11.42 4.19 43.81
N VAL A 90 -10.81 4.36 42.63
CA VAL A 90 -11.08 3.52 41.46
C VAL A 90 -10.44 2.13 41.60
N LEU A 91 -9.25 2.05 42.20
CA LEU A 91 -8.55 0.77 42.40
C LEU A 91 -9.19 -0.09 43.49
N GLU A 92 -9.78 0.53 44.52
CA GLU A 92 -10.49 -0.18 45.60
C GLU A 92 -11.84 -0.76 45.17
N ASN A 93 -12.41 -0.30 44.04
CA ASN A 93 -13.68 -0.78 43.49
C ASN A 93 -13.52 -1.86 42.39
N LEU A 94 -12.30 -2.34 42.13
CA LEU A 94 -12.06 -3.44 41.19
C LEU A 94 -12.02 -4.76 41.95
N ASP A 95 -13.18 -5.44 42.02
CA ASP A 95 -13.32 -6.78 42.62
C ASP A 95 -12.39 -7.81 41.97
N SER A 96 -11.82 -8.67 42.83
CA SER A 96 -10.71 -9.60 42.56
C SER A 96 -10.99 -10.77 41.61
N ASP A 97 -12.19 -10.89 41.04
CA ASP A 97 -12.67 -12.14 40.43
C ASP A 97 -12.97 -12.05 38.93
N ASN A 98 -12.62 -10.95 38.24
CA ASN A 98 -12.64 -10.93 36.78
C ASN A 98 -11.26 -11.28 36.20
N GLU A 99 -11.21 -12.46 35.61
CA GLU A 99 -10.16 -12.99 34.74
C GLU A 99 -9.59 -11.88 33.84
N ILE A 100 -8.30 -11.59 34.01
CA ILE A 100 -7.54 -10.58 33.26
C ILE A 100 -7.35 -11.09 31.82
N LEU A 101 -8.42 -11.15 31.05
CA LEU A 101 -8.41 -11.28 29.61
C LEU A 101 -8.37 -9.86 29.05
N GLY A 102 -7.15 -9.37 28.83
CA GLY A 102 -6.88 -8.19 28.01
C GLY A 102 -7.84 -7.04 28.27
N ALA A 103 -7.74 -6.42 29.44
CA ALA A 103 -8.29 -5.08 29.61
C ALA A 103 -7.51 -4.15 28.67
N ASP A 104 -8.01 -4.01 27.44
CA ASP A 104 -7.69 -2.87 26.61
C ASP A 104 -7.93 -1.66 27.50
N ILE A 105 -6.86 -0.91 27.76
CA ILE A 105 -6.95 0.36 28.47
C ILE A 105 -7.74 1.28 27.55
N PHE A 106 -9.06 1.22 27.66
CA PHE A 106 -9.94 2.19 27.05
C PHE A 106 -9.72 3.46 27.86
N ILE A 107 -8.84 4.33 27.36
CA ILE A 107 -8.74 5.71 27.82
C ILE A 107 -10.09 6.30 27.44
N ASP A 108 -11.06 6.24 28.35
CA ASP A 108 -12.32 6.93 28.17
C ASP A 108 -11.99 8.42 27.99
N PRO A 109 -12.26 8.98 26.80
CA PRO A 109 -11.91 10.37 26.53
C PRO A 109 -12.78 11.26 27.43
N PRO A 110 -12.20 12.33 28.00
CA PRO A 110 -12.91 13.14 28.97
C PRO A 110 -13.93 14.04 28.24
N GLY A 111 -15.22 13.69 28.32
CA GLY A 111 -16.34 14.55 27.91
C GLY A 111 -17.25 13.97 26.81
N ASP A 112 -18.48 14.51 26.73
CA ASP A 112 -19.61 14.11 25.85
C ASP A 112 -19.16 13.36 24.58
N GLY A 113 -19.48 12.07 24.54
CA GLY A 113 -18.92 11.06 23.62
C GLY A 113 -18.95 11.44 22.14
N ARG A 114 -19.75 12.43 21.74
CA ARG A 114 -19.86 12.93 20.36
C ARG A 114 -18.53 13.31 19.71
N VAL A 115 -17.62 14.01 20.41
CA VAL A 115 -16.35 14.47 19.79
C VAL A 115 -15.37 13.31 19.61
N SER A 116 -15.33 12.39 20.57
CA SER A 116 -14.53 11.17 20.45
C SER A 116 -15.11 10.21 19.42
N ASP A 117 -16.43 10.10 19.34
CA ASP A 117 -17.12 9.28 18.35
C ASP A 117 -16.81 9.80 16.94
N GLU A 118 -16.76 11.12 16.76
CA GLU A 118 -16.43 11.75 15.48
C GLU A 118 -14.95 11.56 15.11
N TYR A 119 -14.04 11.72 16.08
CA TYR A 119 -12.62 11.38 15.90
C TYR A 119 -12.44 9.91 15.53
N ASN A 120 -12.95 8.98 16.34
CA ASN A 120 -12.84 7.54 16.10
C ASN A 120 -13.52 7.10 14.78
N ARG A 121 -14.58 7.80 14.36
CA ARG A 121 -15.26 7.57 13.08
C ARG A 121 -14.38 7.92 11.88
N TYR A 122 -13.55 8.95 11.97
CA TYR A 122 -12.72 9.42 10.85
C TYR A 122 -11.23 9.03 10.95
N MET A 123 -10.76 8.61 12.12
CA MET A 123 -9.34 8.34 12.40
C MET A 123 -8.76 7.08 11.74
N GLY A 124 -9.55 6.27 11.06
CA GLY A 124 -9.06 5.08 10.36
C GLY A 124 -8.75 5.29 8.88
N GLY A 125 -8.94 6.48 8.31
CA GLY A 125 -8.88 6.68 6.86
C GLY A 125 -7.52 6.36 6.24
N VAL A 126 -6.44 6.82 6.87
CA VAL A 126 -5.07 6.60 6.40
C VAL A 126 -4.63 5.16 6.62
N ASP A 127 -4.85 4.60 7.81
CA ASP A 127 -4.50 3.20 8.12
C ASP A 127 -5.24 2.22 7.23
N ARG A 128 -6.52 2.50 6.93
CA ARG A 128 -7.33 1.68 6.04
C ARG A 128 -6.88 1.81 4.58
N LEU A 129 -6.42 2.98 4.15
CA LEU A 129 -5.77 3.15 2.84
C LEU A 129 -4.49 2.33 2.78
N ASP A 130 -3.61 2.43 3.78
CA ASP A 130 -2.34 1.72 3.82
C ASP A 130 -2.55 0.20 3.84
N ALA A 131 -3.50 -0.28 4.65
CA ALA A 131 -3.91 -1.68 4.66
C ALA A 131 -4.41 -2.14 3.29
N ASN A 132 -5.31 -1.38 2.65
CA ASN A 132 -5.87 -1.73 1.34
C ASN A 132 -4.82 -1.73 0.23
N VAL A 133 -3.93 -0.74 0.22
CA VAL A 133 -2.79 -0.67 -0.71
C VAL A 133 -1.84 -1.85 -0.47
N GLY A 134 -1.61 -2.21 0.80
CA GLY A 134 -0.77 -3.32 1.22
C GLY A 134 -1.18 -4.67 0.61
N VAL A 135 -2.47 -4.92 0.42
CA VAL A 135 -2.99 -6.21 -0.12
C VAL A 135 -2.43 -6.55 -1.50
N TYR A 136 -2.34 -5.55 -2.39
CA TYR A 136 -1.92 -5.75 -3.79
C TYR A 136 -0.77 -4.82 -4.21
N ARG A 137 0.07 -4.43 -3.25
CA ARG A 137 1.15 -3.47 -3.44
C ARG A 137 2.09 -3.86 -4.59
N ILE A 138 2.31 -2.93 -5.51
CA ILE A 138 3.31 -3.02 -6.57
C ILE A 138 4.69 -2.89 -5.92
N THR A 139 5.38 -4.02 -5.78
CA THR A 139 6.73 -4.07 -5.19
C THR A 139 7.80 -4.04 -6.28
N MET A 140 8.24 -2.82 -6.63
CA MET A 140 9.33 -2.61 -7.57
C MET A 140 10.62 -2.30 -6.82
N ARG A 141 11.61 -3.19 -6.91
CA ARG A 141 12.93 -2.96 -6.31
C ARG A 141 13.78 -2.11 -7.25
N GLY A 142 13.94 -0.84 -6.89
CA GLY A 142 14.82 0.11 -7.59
C GLY A 142 16.21 0.20 -6.96
N LYS A 143 17.14 0.80 -7.71
CA LYS A 143 18.47 1.20 -7.20
C LYS A 143 18.43 2.55 -6.47
N THR A 144 17.38 3.34 -6.68
CA THR A 144 17.22 4.67 -6.08
C THR A 144 16.02 4.70 -5.14
N TRP A 145 16.13 5.49 -4.07
CA TRP A 145 15.12 5.60 -3.01
C TRP A 145 13.74 6.08 -3.52
N PHE A 146 13.72 6.85 -4.61
CA PHE A 146 12.47 7.39 -5.19
C PHE A 146 11.76 6.43 -6.14
N THR A 147 12.39 5.31 -6.54
CA THR A 147 11.77 4.34 -7.47
C THR A 147 10.42 3.80 -6.98
N PRO A 148 10.19 3.52 -5.67
CA PRO A 148 8.90 3.02 -5.18
C PRO A 148 7.77 4.06 -5.17
N ILE A 149 8.09 5.35 -5.12
CA ILE A 149 7.11 6.45 -4.99
C ILE A 149 6.07 6.46 -6.13
N PRO A 150 6.45 6.46 -7.42
CA PRO A 150 5.45 6.49 -8.50
C PRO A 150 4.55 5.25 -8.51
N PHE A 151 5.05 4.08 -8.13
CA PHE A 151 4.23 2.86 -8.07
C PHE A 151 3.25 2.89 -6.90
N TRP A 152 3.66 3.44 -5.76
CA TRP A 152 2.75 3.68 -4.65
C TRP A 152 1.62 4.65 -5.03
N LEU A 153 1.92 5.73 -5.77
CA LEU A 153 0.88 6.64 -6.29
C LEU A 153 -0.12 5.93 -7.21
N ILE A 154 0.35 5.03 -8.07
CA ILE A 154 -0.52 4.21 -8.92
C ILE A 154 -1.40 3.29 -8.07
N ASP A 155 -0.85 2.64 -7.05
CA ASP A 155 -1.62 1.79 -6.14
C ASP A 155 -2.72 2.56 -5.41
N VAL A 156 -2.42 3.76 -4.91
CA VAL A 156 -3.40 4.65 -4.26
C VAL A 156 -4.49 5.07 -5.26
N ALA A 157 -4.10 5.48 -6.47
CA ALA A 157 -5.05 5.87 -7.52
C ALA A 157 -6.00 4.72 -7.90
N VAL A 158 -5.46 3.50 -8.05
CA VAL A 158 -6.25 2.30 -8.36
C VAL A 158 -7.17 1.93 -7.19
N ASN A 159 -6.69 2.04 -5.95
CA ASN A 159 -7.53 1.81 -4.76
C ASN A 159 -8.71 2.80 -4.73
N ASN A 160 -8.45 4.09 -4.93
CA ASN A 160 -9.48 5.12 -4.97
C ASN A 160 -10.47 4.90 -6.11
N ALA A 161 -9.98 4.54 -7.30
CA ALA A 161 -10.82 4.20 -8.44
C ALA A 161 -11.69 2.95 -8.18
N THR A 162 -11.18 1.98 -7.42
CA THR A 162 -11.95 0.78 -7.00
C THR A 162 -13.07 1.17 -6.03
N LEU A 163 -12.77 2.02 -5.04
CA LEU A 163 -13.78 2.52 -4.10
C LEU A 163 -14.88 3.30 -4.83
N LEU A 164 -14.50 4.14 -5.80
CA LEU A 164 -15.45 4.86 -6.65
C LEU A 164 -16.28 3.88 -7.49
N ALA A 165 -15.64 2.89 -8.12
CA ALA A 165 -16.35 1.88 -8.90
C ALA A 165 -17.36 1.11 -8.05
N ARG A 166 -17.04 0.81 -6.79
CA ARG A 166 -17.98 0.17 -5.84
C ARG A 166 -19.18 1.04 -5.53
N GLN A 167 -19.01 2.36 -5.40
CA GLN A 167 -20.11 3.28 -5.16
C GLN A 167 -21.09 3.34 -6.34
N TYR A 168 -20.60 3.30 -7.58
CA TYR A 168 -21.45 3.49 -8.77
C TYR A 168 -21.93 2.20 -9.43
N ARG A 169 -21.16 1.11 -9.38
CA ARG A 169 -21.42 -0.14 -10.14
C ARG A 169 -21.69 -1.36 -9.26
N GLY A 170 -21.75 -1.19 -7.94
CA GLY A 170 -21.92 -2.28 -6.99
C GLY A 170 -20.60 -2.95 -6.61
N ASP A 171 -20.68 -4.01 -5.81
CA ASP A 171 -19.49 -4.60 -5.20
C ASP A 171 -18.61 -5.32 -6.25
N ILE A 172 -17.45 -4.71 -6.54
CA ILE A 172 -16.43 -5.25 -7.43
C ILE A 172 -15.22 -5.64 -6.57
N ASP A 173 -14.75 -6.86 -6.78
CA ASP A 173 -13.52 -7.35 -6.17
C ASP A 173 -12.31 -6.51 -6.65
N THR A 174 -11.45 -6.11 -5.71
CA THR A 174 -10.30 -5.24 -5.97
C THR A 174 -9.34 -5.89 -6.96
N LEU A 175 -9.15 -7.21 -6.88
CA LEU A 175 -8.26 -7.92 -7.78
C LEU A 175 -8.83 -7.98 -9.20
N GLU A 176 -10.13 -8.25 -9.35
CA GLU A 176 -10.74 -8.26 -10.67
C GLU A 176 -10.76 -6.86 -11.32
N PHE A 177 -10.97 -5.80 -10.55
CA PHE A 177 -10.84 -4.42 -11.04
C PHE A 177 -9.41 -4.10 -11.52
N ARG A 178 -8.40 -4.51 -10.76
CA ARG A 178 -6.99 -4.38 -11.17
C ARG A 178 -6.71 -5.13 -12.47
N ARG A 179 -7.25 -6.35 -12.62
CA ARG A 179 -7.12 -7.14 -13.85
C ARG A 179 -7.81 -6.48 -15.03
N SER A 180 -8.99 -5.88 -14.85
CA SER A 180 -9.68 -5.20 -15.95
C SER A 180 -8.84 -4.02 -16.44
N ILE A 181 -8.28 -3.21 -15.53
CA ILE A 181 -7.36 -2.11 -15.90
C ILE A 181 -6.18 -2.66 -16.71
N ALA A 182 -5.51 -3.70 -16.21
CA ALA A 182 -4.37 -4.28 -16.89
C ALA A 182 -4.74 -4.81 -18.29
N ARG A 183 -5.86 -5.54 -18.42
CA ARG A 183 -6.36 -6.05 -19.69
C ARG A 183 -6.64 -4.91 -20.67
N THR A 184 -7.34 -3.86 -20.25
CA THR A 184 -7.65 -2.70 -21.10
C THR A 184 -6.38 -1.98 -21.56
N LEU A 185 -5.41 -1.79 -20.66
CA LEU A 185 -4.13 -1.17 -21.02
C LEU A 185 -3.35 -2.02 -22.03
N PHE A 186 -3.32 -3.34 -21.87
CA PHE A 186 -2.69 -4.25 -22.83
C PHE A 186 -3.43 -4.30 -24.16
N GLN A 187 -4.76 -4.21 -24.17
CA GLN A 187 -5.53 -4.18 -25.41
C GLN A 187 -5.32 -2.87 -26.18
N ASN A 188 -5.24 -1.74 -25.49
CA ASN A 188 -5.14 -0.43 -26.13
C ASN A 188 -3.70 -0.04 -26.49
N HIS A 189 -2.72 -0.48 -25.69
CA HIS A 189 -1.34 -0.02 -25.76
C HIS A 189 -0.32 -1.16 -25.75
N GLY A 190 -0.76 -2.42 -25.67
CA GLY A 190 0.14 -3.56 -25.73
C GLY A 190 0.72 -3.72 -27.13
N THR A 191 2.02 -3.95 -27.20
CA THR A 191 2.67 -4.37 -28.44
C THR A 191 2.54 -5.88 -28.60
N GLU A 192 2.36 -6.33 -29.84
CA GLU A 192 2.40 -7.75 -30.13
C GLU A 192 3.77 -8.32 -29.76
N LYS A 193 3.76 -9.56 -29.28
CA LYS A 193 4.99 -10.24 -28.92
C LYS A 193 5.79 -10.50 -30.19
N VAL A 194 6.97 -9.89 -30.30
CA VAL A 194 7.91 -10.10 -31.42
C VAL A 194 8.37 -11.57 -31.49
N HIS A 195 8.38 -12.27 -30.36
CA HIS A 195 8.71 -13.70 -30.28
C HIS A 195 7.75 -14.45 -29.36
N PRO A 196 7.47 -15.74 -29.62
CA PRO A 196 6.79 -16.60 -28.67
C PRO A 196 7.60 -16.62 -27.36
N GLY A 197 7.01 -16.10 -26.28
CA GLY A 197 7.64 -16.16 -24.97
C GLY A 197 7.92 -17.60 -24.56
N LEU A 198 8.87 -17.80 -23.63
CA LEU A 198 9.15 -19.12 -23.08
C LEU A 198 7.86 -19.74 -22.54
N ILE A 199 7.38 -20.82 -23.17
CA ILE A 199 6.24 -21.58 -22.65
C ILE A 199 6.71 -22.25 -21.35
N ARG A 200 6.50 -21.59 -20.20
CA ARG A 200 6.63 -22.26 -18.90
C ARG A 200 5.48 -23.25 -18.78
N LYS A 201 5.65 -24.46 -19.31
CA LYS A 201 4.83 -25.61 -18.91
C LYS A 201 5.27 -26.00 -17.50
N VAL A 202 4.71 -25.35 -16.48
CA VAL A 202 4.76 -25.88 -15.12
C VAL A 202 3.76 -27.02 -15.07
N GLN A 203 4.21 -28.24 -15.37
CA GLN A 203 3.62 -29.46 -14.84
C GLN A 203 4.73 -30.48 -14.61
N THR A 204 5.42 -30.36 -13.47
CA THR A 204 6.30 -31.42 -12.95
C THR A 204 5.63 -32.25 -11.86
N SER A 205 4.49 -31.81 -11.31
CA SER A 205 3.73 -32.55 -10.30
C SER A 205 2.35 -32.89 -10.82
N VAL A 206 2.15 -34.16 -11.16
CA VAL A 206 0.82 -34.74 -11.33
C VAL A 206 0.28 -35.09 -9.94
N PRO A 207 -1.01 -34.84 -9.64
CA PRO A 207 -1.62 -35.19 -8.36
C PRO A 207 -1.36 -36.66 -7.95
N TYR A 208 -1.17 -36.91 -6.66
CA TYR A 208 -0.82 -38.23 -6.12
C TYR A 208 -1.78 -39.34 -6.58
N ALA A 209 -3.09 -39.05 -6.59
CA ALA A 209 -4.12 -39.98 -7.04
C ALA A 209 -3.93 -40.43 -8.50
N VAL A 210 -3.45 -39.54 -9.38
CA VAL A 210 -3.20 -39.85 -10.80
C VAL A 210 -1.84 -40.54 -10.98
N ARG A 211 -0.86 -40.24 -10.13
CA ARG A 211 0.48 -40.86 -10.10
C ARG A 211 0.44 -42.33 -9.69
N LYS A 212 -0.40 -42.68 -8.70
CA LYS A 212 -0.53 -44.05 -8.14
C LYS A 212 -1.81 -44.79 -8.57
N HIS A 213 -2.55 -44.26 -9.54
CA HIS A 213 -3.80 -44.89 -9.95
C HIS A 213 -3.54 -46.30 -10.51
N ASN A 214 -4.32 -47.30 -10.09
CA ASN A 214 -4.27 -48.72 -10.51
C ASN A 214 -4.49 -48.99 -12.02
N ALA A 215 -4.47 -47.97 -12.88
CA ALA A 215 -4.56 -48.16 -14.32
C ALA A 215 -3.15 -48.15 -14.91
N ALA A 216 -2.88 -49.08 -15.84
CA ALA A 216 -1.56 -49.35 -16.42
C ALA A 216 -0.91 -48.09 -17.00
N HIS A 217 -0.03 -47.46 -16.22
CA HIS A 217 0.90 -46.46 -16.75
C HIS A 217 1.85 -47.19 -17.70
N MET A 218 2.09 -46.61 -18.88
CA MET A 218 3.09 -47.13 -19.82
C MET A 218 4.04 -46.02 -20.24
N ILE A 219 5.28 -46.38 -20.55
CA ILE A 219 6.26 -45.46 -21.10
C ILE A 219 6.19 -45.46 -22.64
N GLY A 220 6.21 -44.27 -23.24
CA GLY A 220 6.18 -44.09 -24.69
C GLY A 220 7.08 -42.92 -25.13
N LYS A 221 7.07 -42.64 -26.44
CA LYS A 221 7.83 -41.52 -27.02
C LYS A 221 7.17 -40.19 -26.65
N ALA A 222 7.97 -39.25 -26.15
CA ALA A 222 7.51 -37.91 -25.82
C ALA A 222 7.32 -37.05 -27.07
N LEU A 223 6.39 -36.10 -27.00
CA LEU A 223 6.15 -35.08 -28.03
C LEU A 223 7.34 -34.12 -28.21
N SER A 224 8.12 -33.91 -27.14
CA SER A 224 9.26 -32.99 -27.13
C SER A 224 10.31 -33.45 -26.12
N ARG A 225 11.58 -33.15 -26.38
CA ARG A 225 12.68 -33.41 -25.45
C ARG A 225 12.55 -32.48 -24.23
N LEU A 226 12.34 -33.07 -23.06
CA LEU A 226 12.11 -32.35 -21.80
C LEU A 226 12.86 -33.02 -20.65
N ARG A 227 12.87 -32.40 -19.47
CA ARG A 227 13.55 -32.96 -18.29
C ARG A 227 12.70 -34.04 -17.61
N CYS A 228 13.34 -35.13 -17.22
CA CYS A 228 12.76 -36.20 -16.43
C CYS A 228 12.28 -35.66 -15.07
N ALA A 229 11.06 -36.00 -14.66
CA ALA A 229 10.49 -35.52 -13.41
C ALA A 229 11.24 -36.01 -12.17
N LEU A 230 11.90 -37.18 -12.25
CA LEU A 230 12.65 -37.78 -11.15
C LEU A 230 14.11 -37.29 -11.08
N CYS A 231 14.92 -37.58 -12.11
CA CYS A 231 16.37 -37.29 -12.09
C CYS A 231 16.74 -35.92 -12.71
N LYS A 232 15.77 -35.17 -13.24
CA LYS A 232 15.94 -33.82 -13.84
C LYS A 232 16.84 -33.73 -15.08
N ASN A 233 17.39 -34.83 -15.55
CA ASN A 233 18.12 -34.92 -16.83
C ASN A 233 17.17 -34.99 -18.02
N GLU A 234 17.64 -34.62 -19.21
CA GLU A 234 16.82 -34.64 -20.43
C GLU A 234 16.40 -36.06 -20.82
N THR A 235 15.18 -36.18 -21.32
CA THR A 235 14.57 -37.42 -21.80
C THR A 235 13.71 -37.16 -23.05
N VAL A 236 13.56 -38.19 -23.85
CA VAL A 236 12.67 -38.25 -25.03
C VAL A 236 11.50 -39.21 -24.82
N THR A 237 11.32 -39.69 -23.59
CA THR A 237 10.26 -40.61 -23.19
C THR A 237 9.36 -39.98 -22.13
N ALA A 238 8.08 -40.30 -22.19
CA ALA A 238 7.05 -39.83 -21.27
C ALA A 238 6.04 -40.93 -20.96
N CYS A 239 5.35 -40.82 -19.83
CA CYS A 239 4.23 -41.69 -19.52
C CYS A 239 3.03 -41.34 -20.42
N SER A 240 2.46 -42.34 -21.10
CA SER A 240 1.30 -42.16 -21.98
C SER A 240 0.04 -41.69 -21.27
N LYS A 241 -0.09 -42.01 -19.97
CA LYS A 241 -1.29 -41.74 -19.18
C LYS A 241 -1.24 -40.40 -18.46
N CYS A 242 -0.14 -40.10 -17.77
CA CYS A 242 0.00 -38.86 -16.99
C CYS A 242 0.79 -37.76 -17.73
N GLY A 243 1.35 -38.05 -18.92
CA GLY A 243 2.10 -37.10 -19.74
C GLY A 243 3.46 -36.68 -19.15
N VAL A 244 3.86 -37.24 -18.01
CA VAL A 244 5.09 -36.88 -17.32
C VAL A 244 6.31 -37.47 -18.03
N ASN A 245 7.28 -36.61 -18.33
CA ASN A 245 8.56 -37.02 -18.90
C ASN A 245 9.37 -37.83 -17.88
N LEU A 246 9.70 -39.07 -18.21
CA LEU A 246 10.44 -39.99 -17.35
C LEU A 246 11.32 -40.88 -18.21
N HIS A 247 12.55 -41.17 -17.75
CA HIS A 247 13.34 -42.26 -18.33
C HIS A 247 12.70 -43.62 -18.00
N ALA A 248 12.96 -44.64 -18.82
CA ALA A 248 12.55 -46.01 -18.54
C ALA A 248 12.97 -46.49 -17.15
N LYS A 249 14.22 -46.18 -16.74
CA LYS A 249 14.74 -46.49 -15.40
C LYS A 249 14.06 -45.72 -14.26
N CYS A 250 13.54 -44.52 -14.53
CA CYS A 250 12.90 -43.66 -13.52
C CYS A 250 11.39 -43.91 -13.42
N PHE A 251 10.84 -44.74 -14.31
CA PHE A 251 9.40 -44.91 -14.46
C PHE A 251 8.75 -45.62 -13.28
N SER A 252 9.35 -46.73 -12.82
CA SER A 252 8.85 -47.52 -11.69
C SER A 252 8.89 -46.74 -10.39
N GLN A 253 10.04 -46.13 -10.07
CA GLN A 253 10.22 -45.31 -8.86
C GLN A 253 9.31 -44.08 -8.82
N PHE A 254 8.90 -43.57 -9.99
CA PHE A 254 7.94 -42.48 -10.04
C PHE A 254 6.48 -42.96 -9.89
N HIS A 255 6.10 -44.15 -10.34
CA HIS A 255 4.70 -44.61 -10.23
C HIS A 255 4.43 -45.56 -9.05
N SER A 256 5.47 -45.91 -8.28
CA SER A 256 5.39 -46.64 -7.00
C SER A 256 4.79 -45.82 -5.88
#